data_AF-Q9W3I6-F1
#
_entry.id   AF-Q9W3I6-F1
#
_cell.length_a   1.000
_cell.length_b   1.000
_cell.length_c   1.000
_cell.angle_alpha   90.00
_cell.angle_beta   90.00
_cell.angle_gamma   90.00
#
_symmetry.space_group_name_H-M   'P 1'
#
loop_
_entity.id
_entity.type
_entity.pdbx_description
1 polymer ?
#
loop_
_entity_poly.entity_id
_entity_poly.type
_entity_poly.pdbx_seq_one_letter_code
_entity_poly.pdbx_strand_id
1 'polypeptide(L)'
;MSRQFMHLPLHSRLRRLRSGLEPPSGNVVDDRMCWICLRGDEDHRRRDWVHPCRCRGTNKWVHEACLSRWIDEKEMLSPGAPVTCTQCRTEYIIVMPPLCRFDAMLERLDKGCDRMCPSVLMGILAATVYFSAVIYGALTVLQLAGYSTGMKLLQEDPSLLMIVLPSVPTLLLLSRLVRWEDCVIRWLRRRKRSAIPAEQLDAVGLPLPGAPLSDEYFDELEREYPASDGLIGGNLATEQLGRASTSFCIALSLPTISVVLGQKLFGRIYEENKLLSILLGGLTFVTIKGLASIFLSQSQYQQRRHRFVMDYTPRNRINYQSR
;
A
#
# COMPACT_ATOMS: atom_id res chain seq x y z
N MET A 1 9.14 -8.94 14.00
CA MET A 1 8.79 -10.07 14.89
C MET A 1 9.27 -11.36 14.25
N SER A 2 10.55 -11.71 14.42
CA SER A 2 11.10 -13.00 13.97
C SER A 2 11.14 -13.94 15.16
N ARG A 3 10.08 -14.72 15.38
CA ARG A 3 10.12 -15.79 16.39
C ARG A 3 10.76 -17.01 15.74
N GLN A 4 11.98 -17.27 16.18
CA GLN A 4 12.80 -18.41 15.76
C GLN A 4 11.99 -19.70 15.92
N PHE A 5 11.76 -20.38 14.80
CA PHE A 5 11.31 -21.76 14.79
C PHE A 5 12.36 -22.58 15.57
N MET A 6 12.03 -22.94 16.82
CA MET A 6 12.79 -23.96 17.51
C MET A 6 12.55 -25.28 16.76
N HIS A 7 13.50 -25.63 15.90
CA HIS A 7 13.62 -26.99 15.39
C HIS A 7 13.78 -27.92 16.59
N LEU A 8 12.71 -28.64 16.96
CA LEU A 8 12.82 -29.74 17.91
C LEU A 8 13.83 -30.77 17.35
N PRO A 9 14.76 -31.28 18.17
CA PRO A 9 15.81 -32.16 17.68
C PRO A 9 15.23 -33.51 17.24
N LEU A 10 15.35 -33.81 15.94
CA LEU A 10 15.01 -35.08 15.28
C LEU A 10 15.69 -36.32 15.89
N HIS A 11 16.65 -36.11 16.80
CA HIS A 11 17.50 -37.14 17.37
C HIS A 11 16.72 -38.19 18.20
N SER A 12 15.55 -37.84 18.74
CA SER A 12 14.72 -38.77 19.52
C SER A 12 13.94 -39.76 18.64
N ARG A 13 13.61 -39.41 17.38
CA ARG A 13 12.97 -40.34 16.43
C ARG A 13 13.90 -41.47 16.01
N LEU A 14 15.19 -41.18 15.81
CA LEU A 14 16.18 -42.17 15.40
C LEU A 14 16.52 -43.17 16.50
N ARG A 15 16.48 -42.76 17.77
CA ARG A 15 16.86 -43.65 18.89
C ARG A 15 15.88 -44.82 19.09
N ARG A 16 14.60 -44.65 18.75
CA ARG A 16 13.56 -45.66 19.03
C ARG A 16 13.19 -46.58 17.87
N LEU A 17 13.49 -46.22 16.62
CA LEU A 17 13.41 -47.17 15.49
C LEU A 17 14.36 -48.38 15.68
N ARG A 18 15.35 -48.28 16.59
CA ARG A 18 16.34 -49.33 16.83
C ARG A 18 16.04 -50.24 18.04
N SER A 19 15.03 -49.97 18.86
CA SER A 19 14.70 -50.84 20.00
C SER A 19 13.54 -51.77 19.65
N GLY A 20 13.81 -52.78 18.82
CA GLY A 20 12.95 -53.93 18.61
C GLY A 20 13.06 -54.98 19.73
N LEU A 21 13.10 -54.53 20.99
CA LEU A 21 13.04 -55.43 22.14
C LEU A 21 11.60 -55.43 22.64
N GLU A 22 10.92 -56.56 22.44
CA GLU A 22 9.57 -56.82 22.95
C GLU A 22 9.53 -56.52 24.46
N PRO A 23 8.63 -55.64 24.95
CA PRO A 23 8.58 -55.35 26.36
C PRO A 23 7.86 -56.48 27.12
N PRO A 24 8.34 -56.81 28.33
CA PRO A 24 7.89 -57.94 29.11
C PRO A 24 6.43 -57.77 29.57
N SER A 25 5.75 -58.91 29.65
CA SER A 25 4.39 -59.10 30.17
C SER A 25 4.23 -58.54 31.59
N GLY A 26 3.90 -57.27 31.69
CA GLY A 26 3.47 -56.63 32.94
C GLY A 26 2.43 -55.62 32.56
N ASN A 27 1.19 -55.83 33.02
CA ASN A 27 0.01 -54.97 32.90
C ASN A 27 0.11 -53.93 31.78
N VAL A 28 -0.52 -54.21 30.63
CA VAL A 28 -0.59 -53.32 29.43
C VAL A 28 -1.21 -51.97 29.80
N VAL A 29 -0.49 -51.17 30.56
CA VAL A 29 -0.60 -49.74 30.64
C VAL A 29 -0.13 -49.32 29.26
N ASP A 30 -1.09 -49.13 28.36
CA ASP A 30 -0.92 -48.59 27.01
C ASP A 30 0.27 -47.61 27.08
N ASP A 31 1.36 -47.87 26.34
CA ASP A 31 2.61 -47.08 26.36
C ASP A 31 2.28 -45.67 25.81
N ARG A 32 1.59 -44.88 26.64
CA ARG A 32 1.02 -43.59 26.27
C ARG A 32 2.18 -42.66 26.05
N MET A 33 2.26 -42.10 24.85
CA MET A 33 3.28 -41.14 24.49
C MET A 33 2.61 -39.93 23.88
N CYS A 34 2.85 -38.76 24.46
CA CYS A 34 2.29 -37.52 23.94
C CYS A 34 2.95 -37.18 22.61
N TRP A 35 2.19 -37.12 21.52
CA TRP A 35 2.75 -36.83 20.18
C TRP A 35 3.33 -35.41 20.03
N ILE A 36 2.99 -34.50 20.94
CA ILE A 36 3.49 -33.11 20.95
C ILE A 36 4.84 -33.02 21.69
N CYS A 37 4.91 -33.46 22.95
CA CYS A 37 6.14 -33.34 23.76
C CYS A 37 7.03 -34.59 23.78
N LEU A 38 6.57 -35.69 23.17
CA LEU A 38 7.28 -36.98 23.03
C LEU A 38 7.63 -37.68 24.36
N ARG A 39 6.98 -37.27 25.47
CA ARG A 39 7.12 -37.89 26.79
C ARG A 39 6.05 -38.95 27.00
N GLY A 40 6.44 -40.04 27.66
CA GLY A 40 5.54 -41.12 28.05
C GLY A 40 5.04 -40.99 29.48
N ASP A 41 4.24 -41.95 29.94
CA ASP A 41 3.72 -42.02 31.32
C ASP A 41 4.81 -42.40 32.35
N GLU A 42 5.98 -42.83 31.88
CA GLU A 42 7.13 -43.30 32.69
C GLU A 42 7.72 -42.21 33.59
N ASP A 43 7.77 -40.95 33.13
CA ASP A 43 8.47 -39.88 33.85
C ASP A 43 7.69 -39.43 35.10
N HIS A 44 6.38 -39.24 34.96
CA HIS A 44 5.44 -38.84 36.01
C HIS A 44 4.05 -39.33 35.60
N ARG A 45 3.38 -40.12 36.44
CA ARG A 45 2.04 -40.66 36.16
C ARG A 45 0.99 -39.54 36.16
N ARG A 46 0.82 -38.85 35.03
CA ARG A 46 -0.12 -37.73 34.92
C ARG A 46 -1.52 -38.25 34.58
N ARG A 47 -2.56 -37.53 35.02
CA ARG A 47 -3.97 -37.90 34.81
C ARG A 47 -4.66 -37.10 33.70
N ASP A 48 -3.95 -36.18 33.06
CA ASP A 48 -4.42 -35.24 32.04
C ASP A 48 -4.27 -35.77 30.60
N TRP A 49 -4.34 -37.09 30.40
CA TRP A 49 -4.26 -37.70 29.07
C TRP A 49 -5.60 -37.67 28.36
N VAL A 50 -5.62 -37.15 27.12
CA VAL A 50 -6.81 -37.08 26.26
C VAL A 50 -6.55 -37.73 24.89
N HIS A 51 -7.63 -38.19 24.26
CA HIS A 51 -7.60 -38.82 22.92
C HIS A 51 -8.64 -38.19 21.96
N PRO A 52 -8.44 -36.95 21.49
CA PRO A 52 -9.44 -36.22 20.69
C PRO A 52 -9.59 -36.73 19.24
N CYS A 53 -8.76 -37.68 18.79
CA CYS A 53 -8.65 -38.07 17.38
C CYS A 53 -8.89 -39.57 17.15
N ARG A 54 -9.15 -39.96 15.89
CA ARG A 54 -9.35 -41.37 15.48
C ARG A 54 -8.04 -42.12 15.17
N CYS A 55 -6.87 -41.56 15.51
CA CYS A 55 -5.59 -42.24 15.27
C CYS A 55 -5.51 -43.56 16.07
N ARG A 56 -4.77 -44.53 15.52
CA ARG A 56 -4.49 -45.80 16.19
C ARG A 56 -3.09 -45.80 16.81
N GLY A 57 -2.89 -46.65 17.81
CA GLY A 57 -1.60 -46.81 18.51
C GLY A 57 -1.30 -45.69 19.51
N THR A 58 -0.03 -45.52 19.84
CA THR A 58 0.45 -44.56 20.86
C THR A 58 0.25 -43.10 20.44
N ASN A 59 0.18 -42.81 19.14
CA ASN A 59 -0.02 -41.46 18.58
C ASN A 59 -1.41 -40.85 18.85
N LYS A 60 -2.39 -41.62 19.38
CA LYS A 60 -3.72 -41.10 19.74
C LYS A 60 -3.70 -40.29 21.05
N TRP A 61 -2.67 -40.46 21.87
CA TRP A 61 -2.56 -39.89 23.21
C TRP A 61 -1.83 -38.55 23.21
N VAL A 62 -2.34 -37.60 23.98
CA VAL A 62 -1.74 -36.27 24.17
C VAL A 62 -2.09 -35.75 25.57
N HIS A 63 -1.22 -34.94 26.17
CA HIS A 63 -1.58 -34.22 27.40
C HIS A 63 -2.56 -33.10 27.07
N GLU A 64 -3.55 -32.86 27.93
CA GLU A 64 -4.53 -31.78 27.83
C GLU A 64 -3.83 -30.42 27.63
N ALA A 65 -2.90 -30.06 28.52
CA ALA A 65 -2.16 -28.81 28.42
C ALA A 65 -1.29 -28.68 27.16
N CYS A 66 -0.70 -29.79 26.68
CA CYS A 66 0.07 -29.78 25.43
C CYS A 66 -0.86 -29.56 24.23
N LEU A 67 -2.03 -30.20 24.24
CA LEU A 67 -3.01 -30.08 23.19
C LEU A 67 -3.61 -28.68 23.15
N SER A 68 -4.02 -28.12 24.29
CA SER A 68 -4.58 -26.76 24.37
C SER A 68 -3.62 -25.73 23.81
N ARG A 69 -2.35 -25.75 24.24
CA ARG A 69 -1.33 -24.82 23.71
C ARG A 69 -1.14 -24.96 22.20
N TRP A 70 -1.21 -26.18 21.67
CA TRP A 70 -1.10 -26.43 20.23
C TRP A 70 -2.35 -25.96 19.46
N ILE A 71 -3.54 -26.11 20.05
CA ILE A 71 -4.79 -25.56 19.52
C ILE A 71 -4.71 -24.03 19.48
N ASP A 72 -4.28 -23.38 20.56
CA ASP A 72 -4.12 -21.92 20.63
C ASP A 72 -3.19 -21.38 19.52
N GLU A 73 -2.06 -22.06 19.28
CA GLU A 73 -1.12 -21.71 18.20
C GLU A 73 -1.75 -21.88 16.81
N LYS A 74 -2.59 -22.91 16.63
CA LYS A 74 -3.31 -23.15 15.37
C LYS A 74 -4.42 -22.14 15.14
N GLU A 75 -5.19 -21.78 16.16
CA GLU A 75 -6.23 -20.77 16.06
C GLU A 75 -5.64 -19.37 15.83
N MET A 76 -4.48 -19.06 16.40
CA MET A 76 -3.77 -17.80 16.15
C MET A 76 -3.39 -17.64 14.66
N LEU A 77 -3.00 -18.73 13.99
CA LEU A 77 -2.63 -18.72 12.57
C LEU A 77 -3.85 -18.70 11.66
N SER A 78 -4.96 -19.31 12.08
CA SER A 78 -6.20 -19.41 11.30
C SER A 78 -7.43 -19.25 12.21
N PRO A 79 -7.85 -18.01 12.52
CA PRO A 79 -9.01 -17.77 13.37
C PRO A 79 -10.29 -18.23 12.66
N GLY A 80 -11.06 -19.12 13.31
CA GLY A 80 -12.35 -19.61 12.83
C GLY A 80 -12.32 -20.85 11.94
N ALA A 81 -11.14 -21.35 11.55
CA ALA A 81 -11.04 -22.65 10.87
C ALA A 81 -11.12 -23.80 11.89
N PRO A 82 -11.85 -24.89 11.61
CA PRO A 82 -11.94 -26.02 12.52
C PRO A 82 -10.56 -26.68 12.69
N VAL A 83 -10.15 -26.90 13.94
CA VAL A 83 -8.85 -27.50 14.25
C VAL A 83 -8.92 -29.01 14.02
N THR A 84 -8.23 -29.49 12.98
CA THR A 84 -8.19 -30.92 12.62
C THR A 84 -6.88 -31.59 13.04
N CYS A 85 -6.95 -32.88 13.36
CA CYS A 85 -5.77 -33.73 13.52
C CYS A 85 -4.94 -33.77 12.23
N THR A 86 -3.62 -33.59 12.33
CA THR A 86 -2.71 -33.58 11.17
C THR A 86 -2.57 -34.93 10.47
N GLN A 87 -2.89 -36.03 11.15
CA GLN A 87 -2.72 -37.39 10.64
C GLN A 87 -4.04 -37.95 10.09
N CYS A 88 -5.08 -38.00 10.93
CA CYS A 88 -6.37 -38.60 10.57
C CYS A 88 -7.41 -37.58 10.09
N ARG A 89 -7.11 -36.28 10.08
CA ARG A 89 -8.01 -35.19 9.70
C ARG A 89 -9.34 -35.15 10.48
N THR A 90 -9.40 -35.80 11.64
CA THR A 90 -10.56 -35.70 12.54
C THR A 90 -10.60 -34.29 13.14
N GLU A 91 -11.74 -33.61 12.99
CA GLU A 91 -12.01 -32.33 13.65
C GLU A 91 -12.06 -32.51 15.17
N TYR A 92 -11.36 -31.66 15.89
CA TYR A 92 -11.39 -31.66 17.35
C TYR A 92 -12.67 -30.99 17.85
N ILE A 93 -13.33 -31.64 18.80
CA ILE A 93 -14.54 -31.13 19.46
C ILE A 93 -14.09 -30.28 20.65
N ILE A 94 -14.10 -28.96 20.48
CA ILE A 94 -13.70 -28.00 21.51
C ILE A 94 -14.98 -27.38 22.08
N VAL A 95 -15.23 -27.58 23.38
CA VAL A 95 -16.39 -27.03 24.08
C VAL A 95 -15.93 -25.84 24.92
N MET A 96 -16.34 -24.63 24.53
CA MET A 96 -16.08 -23.42 25.30
C MET A 96 -17.08 -23.31 26.47
N PRO A 97 -16.64 -23.07 27.71
CA PRO A 97 -17.55 -22.89 28.84
C PRO A 97 -18.42 -21.64 28.64
N PRO A 98 -19.70 -21.65 29.08
CA PRO A 98 -20.57 -20.50 28.92
C PRO A 98 -20.07 -19.30 29.72
N LEU A 99 -20.09 -18.13 29.08
CA LEU A 99 -19.77 -16.84 29.72
C LEU A 99 -20.77 -16.50 30.83
N CYS A 100 -20.34 -15.80 31.88
CA CYS A 100 -21.27 -15.24 32.85
C CYS A 100 -22.15 -14.18 32.18
N ARG A 101 -23.31 -13.85 32.77
CA ARG A 101 -24.20 -12.81 32.22
C ARG A 101 -23.50 -11.46 32.02
N PHE A 102 -22.58 -11.11 32.92
CA PHE A 102 -21.78 -9.89 32.84
C PHE A 102 -20.78 -9.96 31.68
N ASP A 103 -20.04 -11.05 31.54
CA ASP A 103 -19.08 -11.23 30.43
C ASP A 103 -19.79 -11.22 29.07
N ALA A 104 -20.95 -11.88 28.96
CA ALA A 104 -21.77 -11.87 27.75
C ALA A 104 -22.28 -10.45 27.39
N MET A 105 -22.59 -9.63 28.41
CA MET A 105 -22.95 -8.21 28.20
C MET A 105 -21.76 -7.40 27.71
N LEU A 106 -20.58 -7.59 28.31
CA LEU A 106 -19.34 -6.94 27.87
C LEU A 106 -18.97 -7.31 26.44
N GLU A 107 -19.05 -8.59 26.07
CA GLU A 107 -18.77 -9.06 24.71
C GLU A 107 -19.75 -8.45 23.69
N ARG A 108 -21.01 -8.23 24.08
CA ARG A 108 -22.01 -7.55 23.24
C ARG A 108 -21.69 -6.07 23.04
N LEU A 109 -21.19 -5.39 24.08
CA LEU A 109 -20.77 -4.00 23.99
C LEU A 109 -19.50 -3.87 23.15
N ASP A 110 -18.52 -4.75 23.34
CA ASP A 110 -17.27 -4.77 22.58
C ASP A 110 -17.53 -4.98 21.08
N LYS A 111 -18.34 -6.00 20.73
CA LYS A 111 -18.81 -6.21 19.34
C LYS A 111 -19.60 -5.02 18.79
N GLY A 112 -20.35 -4.32 19.64
CA GLY A 112 -21.06 -3.10 19.28
C GLY A 112 -20.10 -1.95 18.96
N CYS A 113 -19.11 -1.72 19.81
CA CYS A 113 -18.04 -0.75 19.61
C CYS A 113 -17.24 -1.08 18.35
N ASP A 114 -16.78 -2.31 18.18
CA ASP A 114 -16.03 -2.75 16.98
C ASP A 114 -16.81 -2.54 15.68
N ARG A 115 -18.13 -2.66 15.73
CA ARG A 115 -18.99 -2.38 14.56
C ARG A 115 -19.20 -0.89 14.31
N MET A 116 -19.31 -0.09 15.37
CA MET A 116 -19.61 1.34 15.28
C MET A 116 -18.36 2.19 15.03
N CYS A 117 -17.23 1.85 15.66
CA CYS A 117 -15.95 2.53 15.55
C CYS A 117 -15.53 2.85 14.10
N PRO A 118 -15.50 1.89 13.14
CA PRO A 118 -15.12 2.20 11.77
C PRO A 118 -16.09 3.16 11.08
N SER A 119 -17.39 3.06 11.36
CA SER A 119 -18.41 3.95 10.79
C SER A 119 -18.29 5.37 11.33
N VAL A 120 -18.07 5.50 12.65
CA VAL A 120 -17.85 6.79 13.33
C VAL A 120 -16.55 7.44 12.83
N LEU A 121 -15.47 6.67 12.72
CA LEU A 121 -14.20 7.16 12.18
C LEU A 121 -14.36 7.69 10.74
N MET A 122 -15.02 6.91 9.87
CA MET A 122 -15.29 7.34 8.49
C MET A 122 -16.15 8.60 8.44
N GLY A 123 -17.15 8.73 9.32
CA GLY A 123 -17.97 9.93 9.46
C GLY A 123 -17.17 11.17 9.89
N ILE A 124 -16.30 11.03 10.90
CA ILE A 124 -15.42 12.11 11.36
C ILE A 124 -14.44 12.53 10.24
N LEU A 125 -13.84 11.56 9.54
CA LEU A 125 -12.94 11.85 8.42
C LEU A 125 -13.67 12.56 7.27
N ALA A 126 -14.86 12.10 6.88
CA ALA A 126 -15.66 12.76 5.85
C ALA A 126 -16.06 14.19 6.26
N ALA A 127 -16.49 14.38 7.51
CA ALA A 127 -16.85 15.70 8.03
C ALA A 127 -15.66 16.67 8.03
N THR A 128 -14.49 16.24 8.50
CA THR A 128 -13.28 17.07 8.52
C THR A 128 -12.82 17.46 7.11
N VAL A 129 -12.87 16.55 6.14
CA VAL A 129 -12.59 16.84 4.72
C VAL A 129 -13.62 17.82 4.16
N TYR A 130 -14.91 17.64 4.45
CA TYR A 130 -15.96 18.54 3.99
C TYR A 130 -15.80 19.96 4.56
N PHE A 131 -15.67 20.10 5.88
CA PHE A 131 -15.50 21.41 6.52
C PHE A 131 -14.22 22.11 6.08
N SER A 132 -13.11 21.39 5.95
CA SER A 132 -11.87 21.98 5.43
C SER A 132 -12.01 22.45 3.97
N ALA A 133 -12.72 21.69 3.13
CA ALA A 133 -13.02 22.09 1.75
C ALA A 133 -13.92 23.34 1.70
N VAL A 134 -14.95 23.43 2.55
CA VAL A 134 -15.81 24.62 2.67
C VAL A 134 -14.99 25.84 3.09
N ILE A 135 -14.21 25.74 4.17
CA ILE A 135 -13.38 26.84 4.69
C ILE A 135 -12.38 27.29 3.63
N TYR A 136 -11.72 26.34 2.96
CA TYR A 136 -10.79 26.65 1.89
C TYR A 136 -11.49 27.34 0.71
N GLY A 137 -12.65 26.84 0.28
CA GLY A 137 -13.48 27.49 -0.73
C GLY A 137 -13.79 28.95 -0.37
N ALA A 138 -14.22 29.22 0.86
CA ALA A 138 -14.48 30.57 1.34
C ALA A 138 -13.22 31.45 1.27
N LEU A 139 -12.07 30.93 1.72
CA LEU A 139 -10.79 31.65 1.65
C LEU A 139 -10.39 31.94 0.20
N THR A 140 -10.61 31.02 -0.74
CA THR A 140 -10.30 31.27 -2.17
C THR A 140 -11.19 32.35 -2.77
N VAL A 141 -12.50 32.35 -2.46
CA VAL A 141 -13.42 33.41 -2.90
C VAL A 141 -12.98 34.77 -2.35
N LEU A 142 -12.64 34.83 -1.05
CA LEU A 142 -12.13 36.05 -0.42
C LEU A 142 -10.79 36.52 -1.03
N GLN A 143 -9.88 35.60 -1.38
CA GLN A 143 -8.61 35.93 -2.03
C GLN A 143 -8.81 36.50 -3.44
N LEU A 144 -9.73 35.93 -4.22
CA LEU A 144 -10.00 36.34 -5.60
C LEU A 144 -10.81 37.65 -5.64
N ALA A 145 -11.99 37.65 -5.03
CA ALA A 145 -12.94 38.76 -5.07
C ALA A 145 -12.56 39.92 -4.14
N GLY A 146 -11.73 39.67 -3.13
CA GLY A 146 -11.47 40.62 -2.03
C GLY A 146 -12.52 40.51 -0.92
N TYR A 147 -12.26 41.14 0.23
CA TYR A 147 -13.07 40.97 1.46
C TYR A 147 -14.51 41.49 1.32
N SER A 148 -14.69 42.70 0.80
CA SER A 148 -16.01 43.34 0.71
C SER A 148 -16.94 42.66 -0.29
N THR A 149 -16.45 42.38 -1.50
CA THR A 149 -17.22 41.68 -2.55
C THR A 149 -17.39 40.21 -2.19
N GLY A 150 -16.36 39.56 -1.65
CA GLY A 150 -16.42 38.16 -1.23
C GLY A 150 -17.43 37.90 -0.12
N MET A 151 -17.53 38.80 0.88
CA MET A 151 -18.52 38.67 1.96
C MET A 151 -19.96 38.82 1.44
N LYS A 152 -20.19 39.73 0.49
CA LYS A 152 -21.51 39.88 -0.15
C LYS A 152 -21.92 38.58 -0.86
N LEU A 153 -21.03 38.00 -1.67
CA LEU A 153 -21.26 36.71 -2.34
C LEU A 153 -21.49 35.55 -1.34
N LEU A 154 -20.85 35.60 -0.17
CA LEU A 154 -21.04 34.60 0.88
C LEU A 154 -22.41 34.70 1.57
N GLN A 155 -23.04 35.88 1.56
CA GLN A 155 -24.30 36.13 2.26
C GLN A 155 -25.54 35.94 1.39
N GLU A 156 -25.40 36.00 0.06
CA GLU A 156 -26.54 35.94 -0.87
C GLU A 156 -27.29 34.61 -0.80
N ASP A 157 -26.61 33.47 -0.99
CA ASP A 157 -27.26 32.14 -1.02
C ASP A 157 -26.51 31.09 -0.19
N PRO A 158 -26.80 30.95 1.13
CA PRO A 158 -26.03 30.08 2.02
C PRO A 158 -26.10 28.58 1.66
N SER A 159 -27.22 28.11 1.09
CA SER A 159 -27.40 26.69 0.71
C SER A 159 -26.56 26.30 -0.52
N LEU A 160 -26.59 27.13 -1.57
CA LEU A 160 -25.78 26.92 -2.77
C LEU A 160 -24.30 27.07 -2.44
N LEU A 161 -23.96 28.03 -1.58
CA LEU A 161 -22.59 28.26 -1.14
C LEU A 161 -21.98 27.02 -0.46
N MET A 162 -22.74 26.29 0.35
CA MET A 162 -22.28 25.03 0.97
C MET A 162 -21.96 23.91 -0.03
N ILE A 163 -22.46 24.01 -1.26
CA ILE A 163 -22.17 23.08 -2.37
C ILE A 163 -21.05 23.64 -3.26
N VAL A 164 -21.10 24.94 -3.57
CA VAL A 164 -20.15 25.60 -4.48
C VAL A 164 -18.77 25.73 -3.85
N LEU A 165 -18.66 26.02 -2.55
CA LEU A 165 -17.37 26.21 -1.87
C LEU A 165 -16.49 24.96 -1.88
N PRO A 166 -17.00 23.76 -1.52
CA PRO A 166 -16.25 22.52 -1.68
C PRO A 166 -15.95 22.17 -3.14
N SER A 167 -16.72 22.69 -4.09
CA SER A 167 -16.47 22.43 -5.52
C SER A 167 -15.19 23.10 -6.03
N VAL A 168 -14.76 24.22 -5.41
CA VAL A 168 -13.52 24.92 -5.76
C VAL A 168 -12.27 24.05 -5.54
N PRO A 169 -11.98 23.50 -4.33
CA PRO A 169 -10.85 22.61 -4.14
C PRO A 169 -10.98 21.29 -4.91
N THR A 170 -12.19 20.75 -5.11
CA THR A 170 -12.35 19.51 -5.90
C THR A 170 -12.05 19.74 -7.37
N LEU A 171 -12.47 20.87 -7.95
CA LEU A 171 -12.13 21.25 -9.31
C LEU A 171 -10.62 21.52 -9.45
N LEU A 172 -10.00 22.19 -8.47
CA LEU A 172 -8.55 22.40 -8.42
C LEU A 172 -7.79 21.05 -8.36
N LEU A 173 -8.27 20.10 -7.56
CA LEU A 173 -7.70 18.75 -7.50
C LEU A 173 -7.92 17.99 -8.82
N LEU A 174 -9.13 18.02 -9.38
CA LEU A 174 -9.48 17.36 -10.63
C LEU A 174 -8.66 17.92 -11.81
N SER A 175 -8.39 19.23 -11.83
CA SER A 175 -7.56 19.87 -12.85
C SER A 175 -6.12 19.32 -12.88
N ARG A 176 -5.60 18.80 -11.76
CA ARG A 176 -4.31 18.11 -11.71
C ARG A 176 -4.35 16.67 -12.20
N LEU A 177 -5.51 16.01 -12.09
CA LEU A 177 -5.67 14.65 -12.62
C LEU A 177 -5.61 14.65 -14.15
N VAL A 178 -5.94 15.78 -14.78
CA VAL A 178 -5.72 16.00 -16.22
C VAL A 178 -4.23 16.27 -16.46
N ARG A 179 -3.43 15.21 -16.56
CA ARG A 179 -2.01 15.25 -16.93
C ARG A 179 -1.84 15.60 -18.41
N TRP A 180 -2.17 16.84 -18.76
CA TRP A 180 -1.99 17.36 -20.11
C TRP A 180 -0.52 17.27 -20.56
N GLU A 181 0.43 17.31 -19.62
CA GLU A 181 1.86 17.06 -19.85
C GLU A 181 2.12 15.72 -20.54
N ASP A 182 1.44 14.64 -20.13
CA ASP A 182 1.60 13.32 -20.74
C ASP A 182 1.06 13.30 -22.17
N CYS A 183 -0.03 14.02 -22.41
CA CYS A 183 -0.59 14.18 -23.76
C CYS A 183 0.41 14.91 -24.66
N VAL A 184 1.02 15.99 -24.15
CA VAL A 184 2.02 16.78 -24.90
C VAL A 184 3.32 16.00 -25.10
N ILE A 185 3.80 15.28 -24.10
CA ILE A 185 5.00 14.41 -24.20
C ILE A 185 4.75 13.31 -25.24
N ARG A 186 3.60 12.63 -25.18
CA ARG A 186 3.22 11.63 -26.18
C ARG A 186 3.13 12.23 -27.58
N TRP A 187 2.57 13.44 -27.71
CA TRP A 187 2.51 14.14 -28.99
C TRP A 187 3.91 14.52 -29.54
N LEU A 188 4.78 15.07 -28.69
CA LEU A 188 6.16 15.44 -29.06
C LEU A 188 6.99 14.21 -29.45
N ARG A 189 6.86 13.09 -28.73
CA ARG A 189 7.55 11.83 -29.05
C ARG A 189 7.07 11.24 -30.36
N ARG A 190 5.75 11.21 -30.61
CA ARG A 190 5.18 10.78 -31.90
C ARG A 190 5.78 11.56 -33.07
N ARG A 191 6.08 12.85 -32.87
CA ARG A 191 6.66 13.72 -33.90
C ARG A 191 8.16 13.55 -34.10
N LYS A 192 8.90 13.12 -33.07
CA LYS A 192 10.36 12.90 -33.09
C LYS A 192 10.74 11.42 -32.97
N ARG A 193 9.94 10.51 -33.55
CA ARG A 193 10.23 9.06 -33.48
C ARG A 193 11.52 8.77 -34.24
N SER A 194 12.54 8.31 -33.52
CA SER A 194 13.79 7.81 -34.11
C SER A 194 13.60 6.33 -34.39
N ALA A 195 13.53 5.94 -35.67
CA ALA A 195 13.48 4.53 -36.06
C ALA A 195 14.87 3.90 -35.93
N ILE A 196 14.90 2.58 -35.71
CA ILE A 196 16.14 1.78 -35.75
C ILE A 196 16.71 1.88 -37.18
N PRO A 197 18.03 2.13 -37.35
CA PRO A 197 18.67 2.09 -38.66
C PRO A 197 18.37 0.78 -39.40
N ALA A 198 18.08 0.84 -40.71
CA ALA A 198 17.70 -0.31 -41.55
C ALA A 198 18.70 -1.47 -41.48
N GLU A 199 19.97 -1.17 -41.26
CA GLU A 199 21.09 -2.13 -41.15
C GLU A 199 21.00 -3.04 -39.91
N GLN A 200 20.23 -2.65 -38.89
CA GLN A 200 20.11 -3.36 -37.62
C GLN A 200 18.80 -4.15 -37.48
N LEU A 201 18.05 -4.26 -38.57
CA LEU A 201 16.81 -5.01 -38.65
C LEU A 201 17.07 -6.33 -39.40
N ASP A 202 16.43 -7.41 -38.95
CA ASP A 202 16.43 -8.67 -39.67
C ASP A 202 15.51 -8.62 -40.91
N ALA A 203 15.47 -9.72 -41.67
CA ALA A 203 14.61 -9.82 -42.87
C ALA A 203 13.09 -9.72 -42.56
N VAL A 204 12.69 -9.90 -41.30
CA VAL A 204 11.30 -9.83 -40.82
C VAL A 204 10.97 -8.44 -40.28
N GLY A 205 11.96 -7.54 -40.16
CA GLY A 205 11.81 -6.21 -39.59
C GLY A 205 11.87 -6.17 -38.07
N LEU A 206 12.37 -7.22 -37.42
CA LEU A 206 12.65 -7.26 -35.99
C LEU A 206 14.09 -6.77 -35.72
N PRO A 207 14.34 -6.15 -34.56
CA PRO A 207 15.69 -5.73 -34.17
C PRO A 207 16.62 -6.94 -34.02
N LEU A 208 17.81 -6.87 -34.62
CA LEU A 208 18.88 -7.85 -34.43
C LEU A 208 19.34 -7.89 -32.95
N PRO A 209 19.88 -9.02 -32.45
CA PRO A 209 20.44 -9.09 -31.11
C PRO A 209 21.58 -8.07 -30.94
N GLY A 210 21.44 -7.17 -29.96
CA GLY A 210 22.38 -6.07 -29.74
C GLY A 210 22.08 -4.77 -30.49
N ALA A 211 20.99 -4.71 -31.26
CA ALA A 211 20.49 -3.46 -31.82
C ALA A 211 20.20 -2.41 -30.71
N PRO A 212 20.34 -1.11 -31.00
CA PRO A 212 20.02 -0.05 -30.05
C PRO A 212 18.54 -0.11 -29.67
N LEU A 213 18.25 0.23 -28.42
CA LEU A 213 16.88 0.27 -27.92
C LEU A 213 16.09 1.36 -28.64
N SER A 214 14.94 0.99 -29.20
CA SER A 214 14.03 1.91 -29.88
C SER A 214 13.21 2.76 -28.91
N ASP A 215 12.61 3.85 -29.42
CA ASP A 215 11.69 4.69 -28.62
C ASP A 215 10.51 3.87 -28.05
N GLU A 216 10.11 2.79 -28.73
CA GLU A 216 9.03 1.89 -28.31
C GLU A 216 9.36 1.12 -27.03
N TYR A 217 10.60 0.65 -26.89
CA TYR A 217 11.08 0.04 -25.64
C TYR A 217 10.95 1.01 -24.45
N PHE A 218 11.31 2.28 -24.63
CA PHE A 218 11.21 3.27 -23.55
C PHE A 218 9.77 3.67 -23.25
N ASP A 219 8.88 3.69 -24.25
CA ASP A 219 7.45 3.94 -24.07
C ASP A 219 6.76 2.78 -23.32
N GLU A 220 7.16 1.52 -23.58
CA GLU A 220 6.69 0.35 -22.83
C GLU A 220 7.19 0.36 -21.38
N LEU A 221 8.48 0.67 -21.18
CA LEU A 221 9.06 0.74 -19.84
C LEU A 221 8.37 1.79 -18.96
N GLU A 222 8.02 2.95 -19.51
CA GLU A 222 7.27 4.00 -18.79
C GLU A 222 5.82 3.60 -18.51
N ARG A 223 5.22 2.72 -19.31
CA ARG A 223 3.88 2.16 -19.05
C ARG A 223 3.91 1.16 -17.89
N GLU A 224 4.94 0.32 -17.85
CA GLU A 224 5.13 -0.69 -16.80
C GLU A 224 5.56 -0.04 -15.47
N TYR A 225 6.39 1.00 -15.55
CA TYR A 225 6.88 1.78 -14.42
C TYR A 225 6.55 3.26 -14.62
N PRO A 226 5.30 3.69 -14.42
CA PRO A 226 4.96 5.10 -14.49
C PRO A 226 5.86 5.86 -13.51
N ALA A 227 6.46 6.97 -13.97
CA ALA A 227 7.15 7.90 -13.10
C ALA A 227 6.30 8.13 -11.83
N SER A 228 6.95 7.98 -10.68
CA SER A 228 6.40 7.82 -9.32
C SER A 228 5.49 8.94 -8.80
N ASP A 229 5.05 9.85 -9.66
CA ASP A 229 4.06 10.89 -9.41
C ASP A 229 2.61 10.38 -9.48
N GLY A 230 2.40 9.15 -9.95
CA GLY A 230 1.08 8.49 -9.95
C GLY A 230 0.66 8.01 -8.56
N LEU A 231 -0.52 8.43 -8.09
CA LEU A 231 -1.15 8.08 -6.81
C LEU A 231 -1.37 6.55 -6.58
N ILE A 232 -1.24 5.71 -7.62
CA ILE A 232 -1.87 4.38 -7.65
C ILE A 232 -0.89 3.17 -7.57
N GLY A 233 0.44 3.35 -7.56
CA GLY A 233 1.37 2.20 -7.65
C GLY A 233 2.49 2.17 -6.61
N GLY A 234 2.29 1.51 -5.47
CA GLY A 234 3.39 1.02 -4.61
C GLY A 234 3.21 1.20 -3.10
N ASN A 235 3.41 0.09 -2.35
CA ASN A 235 3.58 -0.12 -0.89
C ASN A 235 3.39 1.07 0.07
N LEU A 236 2.63 1.00 1.18
CA LEU A 236 1.27 0.50 1.46
C LEU A 236 0.52 1.51 2.38
N ALA A 237 1.13 2.65 2.78
CA ALA A 237 0.42 3.73 3.49
C ALA A 237 1.26 5.01 3.59
N THR A 238 2.53 4.90 4.01
CA THR A 238 3.36 6.05 4.38
C THR A 238 3.83 6.86 3.17
N GLU A 239 4.33 6.20 2.12
CA GLU A 239 4.74 6.89 0.88
C GLU A 239 3.54 7.50 0.15
N GLN A 240 2.41 6.79 0.11
CA GLN A 240 1.17 7.27 -0.49
C GLN A 240 0.65 8.51 0.23
N LEU A 241 0.64 8.52 1.56
CA LEU A 241 0.22 9.68 2.35
C LEU A 241 1.16 10.87 2.16
N GLY A 242 2.47 10.64 2.13
CA GLY A 242 3.47 11.67 1.86
C GLY A 242 3.27 12.33 0.49
N ARG A 243 3.09 11.54 -0.57
CA ARG A 243 2.91 12.08 -1.93
C ARG A 243 1.52 12.69 -2.15
N ALA A 244 0.47 12.07 -1.59
CA ALA A 244 -0.86 12.66 -1.62
C ALA A 244 -0.84 14.02 -0.93
N SER A 245 -0.24 14.13 0.26
CA SER A 245 -0.16 15.39 1.01
C SER A 245 0.62 16.47 0.26
N THR A 246 1.77 16.16 -0.35
CA THR A 246 2.50 17.16 -1.17
C THR A 246 1.68 17.59 -2.38
N SER A 247 1.02 16.66 -3.07
CA SER A 247 0.12 16.99 -4.19
C SER A 247 -1.03 17.91 -3.75
N PHE A 248 -1.66 17.60 -2.61
CA PHE A 248 -2.68 18.45 -2.00
C PHE A 248 -2.14 19.84 -1.65
N CYS A 249 -0.97 19.95 -1.01
CA CYS A 249 -0.37 21.23 -0.65
C CYS A 249 -0.12 22.12 -1.87
N ILE A 250 0.41 21.57 -2.97
CA ILE A 250 0.68 22.36 -4.18
C ILE A 250 -0.64 22.68 -4.93
N ALA A 251 -1.70 21.88 -4.77
CA ALA A 251 -3.03 22.23 -5.29
C ALA A 251 -3.64 23.38 -4.48
N LEU A 252 -3.54 23.32 -3.15
CA LEU A 252 -4.09 24.31 -2.23
C LEU A 252 -3.35 25.65 -2.26
N SER A 253 -2.05 25.65 -2.62
CA SER A 253 -1.31 26.90 -2.85
C SER A 253 -1.53 27.52 -4.24
N LEU A 254 -2.26 26.85 -5.15
CA LEU A 254 -2.43 27.34 -6.52
C LEU A 254 -3.17 28.70 -6.58
N PRO A 255 -4.27 28.93 -5.85
CA PRO A 255 -4.97 30.21 -5.89
C PRO A 255 -4.12 31.37 -5.37
N THR A 256 -3.35 31.16 -4.29
CA THR A 256 -2.46 32.21 -3.75
C THR A 256 -1.33 32.53 -4.74
N ILE A 257 -0.74 31.51 -5.37
CA ILE A 257 0.26 31.69 -6.43
C ILE A 257 -0.35 32.43 -7.62
N SER A 258 -1.58 32.09 -8.03
CA SER A 258 -2.28 32.73 -9.15
C SER A 258 -2.54 34.21 -8.89
N VAL A 259 -2.94 34.57 -7.66
CA VAL A 259 -3.13 35.97 -7.26
C VAL A 259 -1.80 36.73 -7.28
N VAL A 260 -0.74 36.16 -6.71
CA VAL A 260 0.60 36.80 -6.65
C VAL A 260 1.17 37.02 -8.05
N LEU A 261 1.11 36.00 -8.92
CA LEU A 261 1.61 36.10 -10.30
C LEU A 261 0.73 37.02 -11.15
N GLY A 262 -0.59 36.97 -10.99
CA GLY A 262 -1.52 37.86 -11.67
C GLY A 262 -1.22 39.33 -11.34
N GLN A 263 -1.11 39.66 -10.06
CA GLN A 263 -0.78 41.01 -9.62
C GLN A 263 0.60 41.48 -10.08
N LYS A 264 1.63 40.63 -9.99
CA LYS A 264 3.00 41.02 -10.37
C LYS A 264 3.20 41.17 -11.89
N LEU A 265 2.63 40.26 -12.69
CA LEU A 265 2.88 40.21 -14.13
C LEU A 265 1.83 40.99 -14.93
N PHE A 266 0.56 40.90 -14.52
CA PHE A 266 -0.59 41.42 -15.28
C PHE A 266 -1.35 42.53 -14.55
N GLY A 267 -0.99 42.84 -13.30
CA GLY A 267 -1.65 43.90 -12.52
C GLY A 267 -1.58 45.27 -13.19
N ARG A 268 -0.50 45.57 -13.91
CA ARG A 268 -0.33 46.83 -14.65
C ARG A 268 -1.05 46.86 -16.01
N ILE A 269 -1.32 45.70 -16.60
CA ILE A 269 -1.87 45.60 -17.97
C ILE A 269 -3.41 45.58 -17.94
N TYR A 270 -4.00 44.97 -16.91
CA TYR A 270 -5.45 44.75 -16.80
C TYR A 270 -6.01 45.33 -15.49
N GLU A 271 -5.97 46.66 -15.33
CA GLU A 271 -6.45 47.33 -14.11
C GLU A 271 -7.96 47.20 -13.89
N GLU A 272 -8.77 47.21 -14.95
CA GLU A 272 -10.24 47.16 -14.84
C GLU A 272 -10.76 45.79 -14.39
N ASN A 273 -10.11 44.71 -14.83
CA ASN A 273 -10.59 43.33 -14.65
C ASN A 273 -9.65 42.51 -13.77
N LYS A 274 -9.72 42.72 -12.45
CA LYS A 274 -8.92 41.98 -11.43
C LYS A 274 -9.02 40.46 -11.60
N LEU A 275 -10.22 39.93 -11.89
CA LEU A 275 -10.43 38.50 -12.08
C LEU A 275 -9.64 37.95 -13.28
N LEU A 276 -9.63 38.68 -14.40
CA LEU A 276 -8.90 38.28 -15.60
C LEU A 276 -7.39 38.26 -15.35
N SER A 277 -6.87 39.26 -14.65
CA SER A 277 -5.45 39.30 -14.23
C SER A 277 -5.05 38.07 -13.42
N ILE A 278 -5.91 37.64 -12.49
CA ILE A 278 -5.66 36.44 -11.67
C ILE A 278 -5.77 35.14 -12.50
N LEU A 279 -6.78 35.04 -13.38
CA LEU A 279 -6.93 33.88 -14.28
C LEU A 279 -5.72 33.71 -15.21
N LEU A 280 -5.19 34.81 -15.76
CA LEU A 280 -3.94 34.82 -16.52
C LEU A 280 -2.74 34.42 -15.65
N GLY A 281 -2.69 34.87 -14.39
CA GLY A 281 -1.70 34.42 -13.40
C GLY A 281 -1.72 32.90 -13.19
N GLY A 282 -2.91 32.30 -13.08
CA GLY A 282 -3.07 30.85 -13.00
C GLY A 282 -2.63 30.13 -14.29
N LEU A 283 -3.03 30.64 -15.45
CA LEU A 283 -2.64 30.07 -16.75
C LEU A 283 -1.13 30.11 -16.96
N THR A 284 -0.48 31.22 -16.62
CA THR A 284 0.99 31.34 -16.69
C THR A 284 1.70 30.39 -15.74
N PHE A 285 1.20 30.18 -14.52
CA PHE A 285 1.74 29.19 -13.61
C PHE A 285 1.64 27.77 -14.17
N VAL A 286 0.45 27.38 -14.68
CA VAL A 286 0.23 26.04 -15.25
C VAL A 286 1.13 25.82 -16.45
N THR A 287 1.25 26.81 -17.35
CA THR A 287 2.14 26.71 -18.53
C THR A 287 3.61 26.61 -18.14
N ILE A 288 4.11 27.44 -17.23
CA ILE A 288 5.50 27.36 -16.74
C ILE A 288 5.78 26.00 -16.10
N LYS A 289 4.90 25.54 -15.20
CA LYS A 289 5.04 24.24 -14.55
C LYS A 289 5.08 23.11 -15.57
N GLY A 290 4.16 23.12 -16.53
CA GLY A 290 4.10 22.07 -17.55
C GLY A 290 5.31 22.09 -18.47
N LEU A 291 5.79 23.27 -18.90
CA LEU A 291 7.01 23.38 -19.69
C LEU A 291 8.24 22.87 -18.92
N ALA A 292 8.36 23.20 -17.63
CA ALA A 292 9.43 22.70 -16.79
C ALA A 292 9.36 21.18 -16.62
N SER A 293 8.17 20.63 -16.37
CA SER A 293 7.92 19.19 -16.28
C SER A 293 8.32 18.48 -17.57
N ILE A 294 7.80 18.95 -18.72
CA ILE A 294 8.13 18.41 -20.05
C ILE A 294 9.65 18.46 -20.30
N PHE A 295 10.31 19.58 -19.96
CA PHE A 295 11.75 19.72 -20.13
C PHE A 295 12.54 18.74 -19.27
N LEU A 296 12.17 18.56 -18.00
CA LEU A 296 12.81 17.59 -17.11
C LEU A 296 12.56 16.15 -17.55
N SER A 297 11.33 15.83 -17.96
CA SER A 297 11.02 14.52 -18.53
C SER A 297 11.83 14.26 -19.80
N GLN A 298 12.02 15.27 -20.65
CA GLN A 298 12.86 15.16 -21.84
C GLN A 298 14.34 14.99 -21.49
N SER A 299 14.86 15.71 -20.50
CA SER A 299 16.27 15.59 -20.10
C SER A 299 16.58 14.23 -19.48
N GLN A 300 15.69 13.73 -18.61
CA GLN A 300 15.79 12.38 -18.05
C GLN A 300 15.68 11.30 -19.13
N TYR A 301 14.77 11.48 -20.10
CA TYR A 301 14.64 10.58 -21.23
C TYR A 301 15.93 10.56 -22.07
N GLN A 302 16.51 11.72 -22.37
CA GLN A 302 17.79 11.80 -23.09
C GLN A 302 18.91 11.11 -22.31
N GLN A 303 18.99 11.30 -20.99
CA GLN A 303 19.97 10.62 -20.15
C GLN A 303 19.80 9.09 -20.17
N ARG A 304 18.56 8.59 -20.10
CA ARG A 304 18.26 7.15 -20.19
C ARG A 304 18.57 6.58 -21.58
N ARG A 305 18.32 7.35 -22.64
CA ARG A 305 18.61 6.95 -24.03
C ARG A 305 20.10 6.90 -24.31
N HIS A 306 20.87 7.86 -23.82
CA HIS A 306 22.33 7.91 -23.98
C HIS A 306 23.10 7.19 -22.86
N ARG A 307 22.44 6.33 -22.07
CA ARG A 307 23.14 5.51 -21.09
C ARG A 307 24.07 4.54 -21.83
N PHE A 308 25.34 4.53 -21.44
CA PHE A 308 26.31 3.56 -21.94
C PHE A 308 26.95 2.84 -20.76
N VAL A 309 27.15 1.53 -20.91
CA VAL A 309 27.82 0.71 -19.91
C VAL A 309 29.30 0.69 -20.28
N MET A 310 30.17 1.09 -19.36
CA MET A 310 31.61 1.02 -19.56
C MET A 310 32.11 -0.41 -19.39
N ASP A 311 33.10 -0.81 -20.18
CA ASP A 311 33.75 -2.11 -20.02
C ASP A 311 34.43 -2.24 -18.66
N TYR A 312 34.43 -3.46 -18.12
CA TYR A 312 35.10 -3.80 -16.86
C TYR A 312 36.63 -3.84 -17.06
N THR A 313 37.25 -2.67 -17.15
CA THR A 313 38.71 -2.52 -17.18
C THR A 313 39.22 -1.92 -15.87
N PRO A 314 40.45 -2.26 -15.43
CA PRO A 314 41.05 -1.67 -14.22
C PRO A 314 41.05 -0.13 -14.26
N ARG A 315 41.29 0.44 -15.45
CA ARG A 315 41.29 1.89 -15.69
C ARG A 315 39.91 2.51 -15.48
N ASN A 316 38.84 1.90 -16.02
CA ASN A 316 37.48 2.39 -15.83
C ASN A 316 37.04 2.29 -14.37
N ARG A 317 37.48 1.26 -13.64
CA ARG A 317 37.20 1.09 -12.21
C ARG A 317 37.83 2.21 -11.37
N ILE A 318 39.10 2.55 -11.63
CA ILE A 318 39.78 3.66 -10.95
C ILE A 318 39.08 4.99 -11.25
N ASN A 319 38.77 5.26 -12.52
CA ASN A 319 38.07 6.48 -12.92
C ASN A 319 36.69 6.60 -12.25
N TYR A 320 35.95 5.50 -12.13
CA TYR A 320 34.64 5.49 -11.46
C TYR A 320 34.75 5.73 -9.95
N GLN A 321 35.77 5.17 -9.29
CA GLN A 321 36.00 5.39 -7.85
C GLN A 321 36.48 6.82 -7.53
N SER A 322 37.09 7.51 -8.49
CA SER A 322 37.58 8.88 -8.31
C SER A 322 36.53 9.98 -8.52
N ARG A 323 35.33 9.62 -9.00
CA ARG A 323 34.24 10.56 -9.31
C ARG A 323 33.22 10.60 -8.18
#